data_AF-A0A3A3G5W8-F1
#
_entry.id   AF-A0A3A3G5W8-F1
#
_cell.length_a   1.000
_cell.length_b   1.000
_cell.length_c   1.000
_cell.angle_alpha   90.00
_cell.angle_beta   90.00
_cell.angle_gamma   90.00
#
_symmetry.space_group_name_H-M   'P 1'
#
loop_
_entity.id
_entity.type
_entity.pdbx_description
1 polymer ?
#
loop_
_entity_poly.entity_id
_entity_poly.type
_entity_poly.pdbx_seq_one_letter_code
_entity_poly.pdbx_strand_id
1 'polypeptide(L)' 'MIESSRIAIDGDTAHAQTEVQATQCFKEPEGRTLTLWATYETDFVRVGGEWKIKKHLLVPKTMKTVDAG' A
#
# COMPACT_ATOMS: atom_id res chain seq x y z
N MET A 1 -5.74 2.51 5.76
CA MET A 1 -5.00 3.27 6.78
C MET A 1 -3.53 3.21 6.41
N ILE A 2 -2.86 4.35 6.38
CA ILE A 2 -1.40 4.43 6.28
C ILE A 2 -0.89 4.50 7.71
N GLU A 3 -0.01 3.59 8.10
CA GLU A 3 0.55 3.54 9.45
C GLU A 3 1.83 4.38 9.53
N SER A 4 2.81 4.03 8.70
CA SER A 4 4.14 4.63 8.69
C SER A 4 4.65 4.73 7.26
N SER A 5 5.57 5.67 7.00
CA SER A 5 6.24 5.80 5.71
C SER A 5 7.69 6.22 5.92
N ARG A 6 8.60 5.56 5.21
CA ARG A 6 10.01 5.95 5.08
C ARG A 6 10.34 6.19 3.62
N ILE A 7 11.11 7.24 3.34
CA ILE A 7 11.52 7.61 1.98
C ILE A 7 13.03 7.85 1.93
N ALA A 8 13.66 7.32 0.90
CA ALA A 8 15.05 7.62 0.53
C ALA A 8 15.04 8.34 -0.82
N ILE A 9 15.64 9.52 -0.88
CA ILE A 9 15.73 10.34 -2.11
C ILE A 9 17.17 10.27 -2.62
N ASP A 10 17.32 10.01 -3.92
CA ASP A 10 18.59 10.03 -4.65
C ASP A 10 18.40 10.81 -5.96
N GLY A 11 18.81 12.08 -5.92
CA GLY A 11 18.62 13.03 -7.02
C GLY A 11 17.16 13.14 -7.45
N ASP A 12 16.89 12.76 -8.69
CA ASP A 12 15.57 12.76 -9.31
C ASP A 12 14.81 11.44 -9.15
N THR A 13 15.28 10.54 -8.28
CA THR A 13 14.59 9.30 -7.92
C THR A 13 14.34 9.25 -6.42
N ALA A 14 13.30 8.52 -6.01
CA ALA A 14 13.09 8.21 -4.61
C ALA A 14 12.45 6.84 -4.45
N HIS A 15 12.76 6.16 -3.35
CA HIS A 15 12.12 4.91 -2.97
C HIS A 15 11.41 5.12 -1.63
N ALA A 16 10.12 4.79 -1.58
CA ALA A 16 9.32 4.84 -0.37
C ALA A 16 8.80 3.46 0.01
N GLN A 17 8.84 3.18 1.31
CA GLN A 17 8.18 2.02 1.90
C GLN A 17 7.12 2.53 2.87
N THR A 18 5.86 2.20 2.58
CA THR A 18 4.69 2.67 3.32
C THR A 18 3.94 1.48 3.89
N GLU A 19 3.84 1.39 5.21
CA GLU A 19 3.05 0.36 5.89
C GLU A 19 1.57 0.72 5.83
N VAL A 20 0.76 -0.26 5.44
CA VAL A 20 -0.68 -0.07 5.26
C VAL A 20 -1.49 -1.19 5.90
N GLN A 21 -2.66 -0.80 6.40
CA GLN A 21 -3.76 -1.69 6.70
C GLN A 21 -4.95 -1.35 5.79
N ALA A 22 -5.46 -2.34 5.06
CA ALA A 22 -6.63 -2.19 4.19
C ALA A 22 -7.69 -3.21 4.56
N THR A 23 -8.90 -2.75 4.86
CA THR A 23 -10.07 -3.63 5.06
C THR A 23 -10.96 -3.56 3.83
N GLN A 24 -11.19 -4.70 3.20
CA GLN A 24 -12.08 -4.88 2.06
C GLN A 24 -13.36 -5.54 2.54
N CYS A 25 -14.51 -4.96 2.20
CA CYS A 25 -15.81 -5.57 2.41
C CYS A 25 -16.24 -6.24 1.12
N PHE A 26 -16.57 -7.53 1.19
CA PHE A 26 -17.04 -8.28 0.02
C PHE A 26 -18.52 -8.03 -0.18
N LYS A 27 -18.93 -7.98 -1.45
CA LYS A 27 -20.35 -7.98 -1.79
C LYS A 27 -20.99 -9.33 -1.46
N GLU A 28 -20.28 -10.42 -1.74
CA GLU A 28 -20.73 -11.79 -1.52
C GLU A 28 -19.58 -12.67 -0.96
N PRO A 29 -19.83 -13.50 0.07
CA PRO A 29 -21.03 -13.49 0.89
C PRO A 29 -21.14 -12.17 1.67
N GLU A 30 -22.38 -11.76 1.92
CA GLU A 30 -22.66 -10.52 2.64
C GLU A 30 -21.99 -10.54 4.03
N GLY A 31 -21.38 -9.42 4.40
CA GLY A 31 -20.70 -9.24 5.68
C GLY A 31 -19.33 -9.93 5.80
N ARG A 32 -18.82 -10.60 4.76
CA ARG A 32 -17.42 -11.01 4.71
C ARG A 32 -16.50 -9.79 4.59
N THR A 33 -15.45 -9.76 5.40
CA THR A 33 -14.38 -8.77 5.34
C THR A 33 -13.00 -9.42 5.26
N LEU A 34 -12.05 -8.75 4.61
CA LEU A 34 -10.63 -9.09 4.60
C LEU A 34 -9.84 -7.88 5.08
N THR A 35 -9.08 -8.02 6.16
CA THR A 35 -8.07 -7.03 6.54
C THR A 35 -6.70 -7.51 6.11
N LEU A 36 -6.03 -6.71 5.27
CA LEU A 36 -4.68 -6.91 4.76
C LEU A 36 -3.73 -5.95 5.47
N TRP A 37 -2.60 -6.46 5.98
CA TRP A 37 -1.44 -5.68 6.38
C TRP A 37 -0.33 -5.91 5.36
N ALA A 38 0.23 -4.82 4.84
CA ALA A 38 1.19 -4.87 3.74
C ALA A 38 2.16 -3.69 3.79
N THR A 39 3.19 -3.75 2.96
CA THR A 39 4.04 -2.61 2.63
C THR A 39 3.84 -2.25 1.17
N TYR A 40 3.56 -0.99 0.87
CA TYR A 40 3.77 -0.46 -0.47
C TYR A 40 5.25 -0.14 -0.67
N GLU A 41 5.87 -0.73 -1.68
CA GLU A 41 7.15 -0.32 -2.23
C GLU A 41 6.90 0.57 -3.45
N THR A 42 7.28 1.84 -3.33
CA THR A 42 6.97 2.85 -4.35
C THR A 42 8.25 3.50 -4.83
N ASP A 43 8.52 3.37 -6.13
CA ASP A 43 9.59 4.10 -6.79
C ASP A 43 9.00 5.35 -7.42
N PHE A 44 9.61 6.50 -7.14
CA PHE A 44 9.27 7.79 -7.71
C PHE A 44 10.38 8.27 -8.65
N VAL A 45 9.99 9.06 -9.63
CA VAL A 45 10.88 9.82 -10.51
C VAL A 45 10.40 11.26 -10.61
N ARG A 46 11.33 12.22 -10.62
CA ARG A 46 11.01 13.63 -10.83
C ARG A 46 10.97 13.93 -12.32
N VAL A 47 9.86 14.49 -12.80
CA VAL A 47 9.67 14.88 -14.21
C VAL A 47 9.06 16.27 -14.25
N GLY A 48 9.79 17.24 -14.80
CA GLY A 48 9.34 18.64 -14.86
C GLY A 48 9.19 19.28 -13.48
N GLY A 49 10.05 18.91 -12.52
CA GLY A 49 10.00 19.40 -11.13
C GLY A 49 9.07 18.64 -10.20
N GLU A 50 8.16 17.82 -10.73
CA GLU A 50 7.15 17.08 -9.97
C GLU A 50 7.53 15.61 -9.77
N TRP A 51 7.24 15.07 -8.59
CA TRP A 51 7.39 13.64 -8.31
C TRP A 51 6.23 12.84 -8.93
N LYS A 52 6.57 11.77 -9.66
CA LYS A 52 5.62 10.84 -10.26
C LYS A 52 5.94 9.42 -9.81
N ILE A 53 4.90 8.61 -9.63
CA ILE A 53 5.06 7.19 -9.33
C ILE A 53 5.53 6.49 -10.61
N LYS A 54 6.73 5.89 -10.56
CA LYS A 54 7.27 5.04 -11.62
C LYS A 54 6.85 3.58 -11.43
N LYS A 55 6.80 3.12 -10.18
CA LYS A 55 6.39 1.76 -9.80
C LYS A 55 5.71 1.80 -8.44
N HIS A 56 4.67 1.01 -8.26
CA HIS A 56 3.98 0.88 -6.99
C HIS A 56 3.59 -0.58 -6.79
N LEU A 57 4.28 -1.25 -5.87
CA LEU A 57 4.10 -2.66 -5.58
C LEU A 57 3.55 -2.83 -4.17
N LEU A 58 2.46 -3.58 -4.03
CA LEU A 58 1.94 -4.00 -2.74
C LEU A 58 2.59 -5.34 -2.36
N VAL A 59 3.30 -5.36 -1.23
CA VAL A 59 3.94 -6.56 -0.68
C VAL A 59 3.13 -7.01 0.55
N PRO A 60 2.31 -8.07 0.45
CA PRO A 60 1.51 -8.57 1.57
C PRO A 60 2.40 -9.09 2.71
N LYS A 61 2.04 -8.78 3.96
CA LYS A 61 2.65 -9.37 5.16
C LYS A 61 1.74 -10.42 5.79
N THR A 62 0.50 -10.05 6.07
CA THR A 62 -0.50 -10.95 6.65
C THR A 62 -1.91 -10.49 6.27
N MET A 63 -2.86 -11.41 6.31
CA MET A 63 -4.25 -11.14 6.01
C MET A 63 -5.18 -11.90 6.97
N LYS A 64 -6.31 -11.28 7.32
CA LYS A 64 -7.34 -11.86 8.17
C LYS A 64 -8.69 -11.72 7.49
N THR A 65 -9.34 -12.86 7.24
CA THR A 65 -10.73 -12.91 6.77
C THR A 65 -11.67 -13.13 7.95
N VAL A 66 -12.80 -12.45 7.94
CA VAL A 66 -13.91 -12.67 8.88
C VAL A 66 -15.19 -12.78 8.06
N ASP A 67 -15.92 -13.87 8.23
CA ASP A 67 -17.26 -14.04 7.67
C ASP A 67 -18.30 -13.42 8.62
N ALA A 68 -19.46 -13.03 8.06
CA ALA A 68 -20.63 -12.80 8.89
C ALA A 68 -21.06 -14.13 9.52
N GLY A 69 -21.25 -14.12 10.84
CA GLY A 69 -21.76 -15.27 11.60
C GLY A 69 -23.22 -15.57 11.34
#